data_AF-A0A2H3DQ07-F1
#
_entry.id   AF-A0A2H3DQ07-F1
#
_cell.length_a   1.000
_cell.length_b   1.000
_cell.length_c   1.000
_cell.angle_alpha   90.00
_cell.angle_beta   90.00
_cell.angle_gamma   90.00
#
_symmetry.space_group_name_H-M   'P 1'
#
loop_
_entity.id
_entity.type
_entity.pdbx_description
1 polymer ?
#
loop_
_entity_poly.entity_id
_entity_poly.type
_entity_poly.pdbx_seq_one_letter_code
_entity_poly.pdbx_strand_id
1 'polypeptide(L)'
;MCGSALRRLGIKEVIYGCASDRIEGYESVLRTNIASSLQAIGGYMREEAVIILPRFYITENMNALAPKLKANHVLKTGILP
;
A
#
# COMPACT_ATOMS: atom_id res chain seq x y z
N MET A 1 -1.07 -11.14 -3.70
CA MET A 1 -2.36 -11.19 -4.43
C MET A 1 -2.41 -10.19 -5.60
N CYS A 2 -2.35 -8.87 -5.37
CA CYS A 2 -2.46 -7.89 -6.46
C CYS A 2 -1.25 -7.92 -7.42
N GLY A 3 -0.01 -8.02 -6.92
CA GLY A 3 1.18 -8.10 -7.77
C GLY A 3 1.17 -9.25 -8.77
N SER A 4 0.68 -10.44 -8.38
CA SER A 4 0.52 -11.58 -9.30
C SER A 4 -0.58 -11.35 -10.35
N ALA A 5 -1.65 -10.63 -10.00
CA ALA A 5 -2.70 -10.29 -10.95
C ALA A 5 -2.19 -9.30 -12.00
N LEU A 6 -1.42 -8.28 -11.58
CA LEU A 6 -0.83 -7.29 -12.49
C LEU A 6 0.11 -7.97 -13.52
N ARG A 7 0.91 -8.95 -13.08
CA ARG A 7 1.74 -9.76 -13.98
C ARG A 7 0.90 -10.57 -14.97
N ARG A 8 -0.18 -11.22 -14.51
CA ARG A 8 -1.10 -12.00 -15.37
C ARG A 8 -1.84 -11.12 -16.38
N LEU A 9 -2.12 -9.87 -16.03
CA LEU A 9 -2.73 -8.87 -16.92
C LEU A 9 -1.73 -8.29 -17.94
N GLY A 10 -0.45 -8.67 -17.88
CA GLY A 10 0.57 -8.16 -18.81
C GLY A 10 0.97 -6.71 -18.56
N ILE A 11 0.74 -6.19 -17.35
CA ILE A 11 1.18 -4.84 -16.97
C ILE A 11 2.71 -4.85 -16.83
N LYS A 12 3.35 -3.88 -17.47
CA LYS A 12 4.82 -3.79 -17.55
C LYS A 12 5.41 -2.93 -16.43
N GLU A 13 4.70 -1.90 -16.00
CA GLU A 13 5.19 -0.95 -15.01
C GLU A 13 4.08 -0.52 -14.05
N VAL A 14 4.43 -0.36 -12.78
CA VAL A 14 3.57 0.14 -11.70
C VAL A 14 4.33 1.19 -10.92
N ILE A 15 3.73 2.37 -10.79
CA ILE A 15 4.22 3.45 -9.93
C ILE A 15 3.35 3.50 -8.67
N TYR A 16 3.98 3.51 -7.51
CA TYR A 16 3.28 3.52 -6.22
C TYR A 16 3.90 4.51 -5.23
N GLY A 17 3.11 4.94 -4.25
CA GLY A 17 3.53 5.99 -3.32
C GLY A 17 4.42 5.52 -2.18
N CYS A 18 3.89 4.67 -1.30
CA CYS A 18 4.66 4.11 -0.19
C CYS A 18 4.71 2.58 -0.26
N ALA A 19 5.84 2.01 0.14
CA ALA A 19 5.94 0.57 0.34
C ALA A 19 5.07 0.13 1.51
N SER A 20 4.60 -1.11 1.50
CA SER A 20 3.85 -1.69 2.60
C SER A 20 4.71 -2.73 3.29
N ASP A 21 5.11 -2.45 4.53
CA ASP A 21 5.92 -3.36 5.36
C ASP A 21 5.20 -4.69 5.66
N ARG A 22 3.87 -4.71 5.50
CA ARG A 22 3.03 -5.91 5.76
C ARG A 22 2.68 -6.68 4.50
N ILE A 23 2.91 -6.10 3.33
CA ILE A 23 2.56 -6.70 2.04
C ILE A 23 3.83 -6.67 1.19
N GLU A 24 4.70 -7.67 1.41
CA GLU A 24 5.94 -7.89 0.63
C GLU A 24 5.67 -8.35 -0.82
N GLY A 25 4.64 -7.81 -1.46
CA GLY A 25 4.07 -8.36 -2.69
C GLY A 25 4.72 -7.87 -3.98
N TYR A 26 5.66 -6.92 -3.93
CA TYR A 26 6.27 -6.35 -5.15
C TYR A 26 7.63 -6.98 -5.47
N GLU A 27 8.49 -7.21 -4.48
CA GLU A 27 9.85 -7.72 -4.70
C GLU A 27 10.12 -9.11 -4.07
N SER A 28 9.58 -9.43 -2.88
CA SER A 28 10.06 -10.61 -2.12
C SER A 28 9.43 -11.95 -2.53
N VAL A 29 8.16 -11.99 -2.99
CA VAL A 29 7.44 -13.27 -3.17
C VAL A 29 7.49 -13.85 -4.60
N LEU A 30 7.98 -13.12 -5.62
CA LEU A 30 7.93 -13.59 -7.02
C LEU A 30 9.21 -13.31 -7.81
N ARG A 31 10.34 -13.86 -7.34
CA ARG A 31 11.43 -14.33 -8.22
C ARG A 31 11.04 -15.62 -8.96
N THR A 32 9.79 -15.73 -9.41
CA THR A 32 9.35 -16.84 -10.26
C THR A 32 9.73 -16.47 -11.69
N ASN A 33 10.59 -17.30 -12.31
CA ASN A 33 11.23 -17.21 -13.63
C ASN A 33 10.25 -17.16 -14.84
N ILE A 34 9.22 -16.31 -14.81
CA ILE A 34 8.26 -16.18 -15.91
C ILE A 34 8.39 -14.78 -16.51
N ALA A 35 9.31 -14.67 -17.47
CA ALA A 35 9.50 -13.78 -18.62
C ALA A 35 8.87 -12.37 -18.74
N SER A 36 8.09 -11.84 -17.80
CA SER A 36 7.65 -10.44 -17.78
C SER A 36 8.00 -9.81 -16.43
N SER A 37 9.14 -9.13 -16.38
CA SER A 37 9.55 -8.34 -15.23
C SER A 37 8.65 -7.12 -15.12
N LEU A 38 7.57 -7.24 -14.34
CA LEU A 38 6.80 -6.08 -13.88
C LEU A 38 7.76 -5.16 -13.12
N GLN A 39 8.00 -3.96 -13.65
CA GLN A 39 8.80 -2.94 -13.01
C GLN A 39 7.96 -2.20 -11.98
N ALA A 40 8.45 -2.10 -10.74
CA ALA A 40 7.76 -1.41 -9.67
C ALA A 40 8.61 -0.23 -9.20
N ILE A 41 8.09 0.99 -9.38
CA ILE A 41 8.77 2.24 -9.01
C ILE A 41 8.04 2.83 -7.81
N GLY A 42 8.72 2.90 -6.67
CA GLY A 42 8.17 3.44 -5.43
C GLY A 42 8.54 4.89 -5.19
N GLY A 43 7.80 5.55 -4.29
CA GLY A 43 8.15 6.87 -3.76
C GLY A 43 7.32 8.03 -4.31
N TYR A 44 6.38 7.78 -5.23
CA TYR A 44 5.58 8.85 -5.83
C TYR A 44 4.57 9.43 -4.82
N MET A 45 4.75 10.69 -4.41
CA MET A 45 3.95 11.28 -3.31
C MET A 45 3.99 10.41 -2.05
N ARG A 46 5.19 9.93 -1.69
CA ARG A 46 5.41 9.04 -0.54
C ARG A 46 4.82 9.63 0.73
N GLU A 47 5.02 10.92 0.97
CA GLU A 47 4.59 11.56 2.22
C GLU A 47 3.07 11.54 2.39
N GLU A 48 2.37 11.89 1.31
CA GLU A 48 0.91 11.86 1.26
C GLU A 48 0.37 10.44 1.35
N ALA A 49 1.01 9.50 0.64
CA ALA A 49 0.64 8.08 0.66
C ALA A 49 0.84 7.44 2.04
N VAL A 50 1.88 7.83 2.79
CA VAL A 50 2.11 7.35 4.16
C VAL A 50 1.05 7.92 5.12
N ILE A 51 0.62 9.17 4.95
CA ILE A 51 -0.33 9.84 5.86
C ILE A 51 -1.77 9.38 5.63
N ILE A 52 -2.15 9.01 4.40
CA ILE A 52 -3.54 8.69 4.05
C ILE A 52 -4.09 7.49 4.83
N LEU A 53 -3.24 6.49 5.09
CA LEU A 53 -3.64 5.26 5.76
C LEU A 53 -3.87 5.47 7.27
N PRO A 54 -2.97 6.11 8.04
CA PRO A 54 -3.26 6.58 9.40
C PRO A 54 -4.51 7.47 9.50
N ARG A 55 -4.71 8.39 8.54
CA ARG A 55 -5.95 9.19 8.48
C ARG A 55 -7.19 8.31 8.34
N PHE A 56 -7.16 7.28 7.50
CA PHE A 56 -8.24 6.32 7.43
C PHE A 56 -8.47 5.58 8.75
N TYR A 57 -7.40 5.25 9.47
CA TYR A 57 -7.52 4.56 10.76
C TYR A 57 -8.04 5.43 11.89
N ILE A 58 -7.79 6.75 11.92
CA ILE A 58 -8.37 7.64 12.94
C ILE A 58 -9.81 8.04 12.61
N THR A 59 -10.18 8.03 11.33
CA THR A 59 -11.54 8.34 10.90
C THR A 59 -12.48 7.17 11.20
N GLU A 60 -13.70 7.50 11.61
CA GLU A 60 -14.78 6.54 11.83
C GLU A 60 -15.50 6.23 10.52
N ASN A 61 -15.73 4.94 10.26
CA ASN A 61 -16.54 4.53 9.13
C ASN A 61 -18.01 4.52 9.55
N MET A 62 -18.72 5.59 9.24
CA MET A 62 -20.16 5.73 9.53
C MET A 62 -21.03 4.72 8.76
N ASN A 63 -20.49 4.08 7.72
CA ASN A 63 -21.20 3.05 6.94
C ASN A 63 -20.97 1.63 7.49
N ALA A 64 -20.20 1.47 8.57
CA ALA A 64 -19.99 0.17 9.19
C ALA A 64 -21.27 -0.29 9.92
N LEU A 65 -21.65 -1.56 9.75
CA LEU A 65 -22.82 -2.17 10.42
C LEU A 65 -22.76 -2.07 11.96
N ALA A 66 -21.56 -1.96 12.52
CA ALA A 66 -21.33 -1.67 13.93
C ALA A 66 -20.09 -0.75 14.04
N PRO A 67 -20.27 0.58 14.11
CA PRO A 67 -19.15 1.51 14.21
C PRO A 67 -18.43 1.31 15.55
N LYS A 68 -17.12 1.09 15.49
CA LYS A 68 -16.27 1.01 16.68
C LYS A 68 -15.59 2.36 16.89
N LEU A 69 -15.76 2.93 18.08
CA LEU A 69 -15.02 4.12 18.50
C LEU A 69 -13.52 3.80 18.52
N LYS A 70 -12.74 4.59 17.80
CA LYS A 70 -11.28 4.42 17.73
C LYS A 70 -10.60 5.48 18.58
N ALA A 71 -10.77 5.38 19.90
CA ALA A 71 -10.43 6.44 20.85
C ALA A 71 -8.92 6.76 21.01
N ASN A 72 -8.00 5.92 20.52
CA ASN A 72 -6.58 6.01 20.91
C ASN A 72 -5.57 6.15 19.76
N HIS A 73 -6.00 6.35 18.51
CA HIS A 73 -5.04 6.56 17.41
C HIS A 73 -4.73 8.05 17.22
N VAL A 74 -3.51 8.46 17.56
CA VAL A 74 -2.97 9.79 17.25
C VAL A 74 -2.28 9.75 15.88
N LEU A 75 -2.57 10.72 15.03
CA LEU A 75 -1.91 10.86 13.74
C LEU A 75 -0.44 11.27 13.95
N LYS A 76 0.49 10.37 13.60
CA LYS A 76 1.93 10.70 13.56
C LYS A 76 2.24 11.31 12.19
N THR A 77 2.67 12.57 12.18
CA THR A 77 3.05 13.31 10.96
C THR A 77 4.56 13.29 10.69
N GLY A 78 5.37 12.78 11.62
CA GLY A 78 6.81 12.60 11.40
C GLY A 78 7.08 11.43 10.47
N ILE A 79 7.42 11.71 9.22
CA ILE A 79 7.81 10.72 8.22
C ILE A 79 9.33 10.66 8.21
N LEU A 80 9.90 9.49 8.52
CA LEU A 80 11.34 9.25 8.36
C LEU A 80 11.62 9.07 6.86
N PRO A 81 12.75 9.60 6.34
CA PRO A 81 13.14 9.44 4.94
C PRO A 81 13.15 7.96 4.53
#